data_AF-A0A7C0ZSR2-F1
#
_entry.id   AF-A0A7C0ZSR2-F1
#
_cell.length_a   1.000
_cell.length_b   1.000
_cell.length_c   1.000
_cell.angle_alpha   90.00
_cell.angle_beta   90.00
_cell.angle_gamma   90.00
#
_symmetry.space_group_name_H-M   'P 1'
#
loop_
_entity.id
_entity.type
_entity.pdbx_description
1 polymer ?
#
loop_
_entity_poly.entity_id
_entity_poly.type
_entity_poly.pdbx_seq_one_letter_code
_entity_poly.pdbx_strand_id
1 'polypeptide(L)' 'MGELYIRVRIRSIIRDLIRNKISKERAMEEILDLIELSYSIDSAEIKGLLERALKCLKRDDFKDCLISLLDSI' A
#
# COMPACT_ATOMS: atom_id res chain seq x y z
N MET A 1 0.06 -17.37 -4.85
CA MET A 1 -1.18 -16.82 -4.25
C MET A 1 -0.93 -15.62 -3.35
N GLY A 2 0.09 -15.61 -2.48
CA GLY A 2 0.36 -14.50 -1.55
C GLY A 2 0.57 -13.13 -2.20
N GLU A 3 1.30 -13.06 -3.32
CA GLU A 3 1.53 -11.78 -4.03
C GLU A 3 0.25 -11.15 -4.58
N LEU A 4 -0.61 -11.95 -5.21
CA LEU A 4 -1.89 -11.48 -5.77
C LEU A 4 -2.78 -10.91 -4.65
N TYR A 5 -2.83 -11.60 -3.50
CA TYR A 5 -3.54 -11.12 -2.32
C TYR A 5 -3.02 -9.75 -1.86
N ILE A 6 -1.70 -9.58 -1.76
CA ILE A 6 -1.11 -8.30 -1.34
C ILE A 6 -1.42 -7.19 -2.34
N ARG A 7 -1.29 -7.43 -3.65
CA ARG A 7 -1.65 -6.42 -4.67
C ARG A 7 -3.10 -5.97 -4.54
N VAL A 8 -4.03 -6.92 -4.38
CA VAL A 8 -5.46 -6.61 -4.18
C VAL A 8 -5.66 -5.83 -2.89
N ARG A 9 -4.96 -6.20 -1.80
CA ARG A 9 -5.08 -5.52 -0.51
C ARG A 9 -4.56 -4.09 -0.55
N ILE A 10 -3.38 -3.85 -1.14
CA ILE A 10 -2.84 -2.50 -1.35
C ILE A 10 -3.84 -1.66 -2.15
N ARG A 11 -4.39 -2.18 -3.26
CA ARG A 11 -5.41 -1.47 -4.05
C ARG A 11 -6.64 -1.11 -3.21
N SER A 12 -7.12 -2.00 -2.35
CA SER A 12 -8.25 -1.73 -1.45
C SER A 12 -7.93 -0.60 -0.49
N ILE A 13 -6.81 -0.67 0.22
CA ILE A 13 -6.37 0.33 1.19
C ILE A 13 -6.29 1.70 0.53
N ILE A 14 -5.64 1.79 -0.64
CA ILE A 14 -5.48 3.06 -1.35
C ILE A 14 -6.86 3.62 -1.78
N ARG A 15 -7.74 2.79 -2.34
CA ARG A 15 -9.08 3.24 -2.74
C ARG A 15 -9.92 3.69 -1.55
N ASP A 16 -9.85 2.97 -0.44
CA ASP A 16 -10.59 3.32 0.78
C ASP A 16 -10.07 4.63 1.37
N LEU A 17 -8.75 4.86 1.36
CA LEU A 17 -8.16 6.12 1.79
C LEU A 17 -8.55 7.29 0.86
N ILE A 18 -8.45 7.13 -0.46
CA ILE A 18 -8.85 8.16 -1.43
C ILE A 18 -10.34 8.52 -1.28
N ARG A 19 -11.19 7.52 -0.98
CA ARG A 19 -12.62 7.70 -0.71
C ARG A 19 -12.93 8.15 0.72
N ASN A 20 -11.92 8.46 1.53
CA ASN A 20 -12.02 8.85 2.94
C ASN A 20 -12.81 7.85 3.82
N LYS A 21 -12.77 6.56 3.49
CA LYS A 21 -13.38 5.48 4.30
C LYS A 21 -12.48 5.05 5.46
N ILE A 22 -11.17 5.27 5.34
CA ILE A 22 -10.18 5.06 6.38
C ILE A 22 -9.31 6.31 6.52
N SER A 23 -8.73 6.52 7.70
CA SER A 23 -7.78 7.61 7.93
C SER A 23 -6.40 7.29 7.36
N LYS A 24 -5.55 8.32 7.25
CA LYS A 24 -4.16 8.19 6.80
C LYS A 24 -3.37 7.28 7.75
N GLU A 25 -3.55 7.45 9.05
CA GLU A 25 -2.93 6.65 10.11
C GLU A 25 -3.34 5.19 9.96
N ARG A 26 -4.64 4.93 9.73
CA ARG A 26 -5.14 3.57 9.54
C ARG A 26 -4.57 2.92 8.28
N ALA A 27 -4.48 3.66 7.18
CA ALA A 27 -3.85 3.16 5.97
C ALA A 27 -2.36 2.85 6.18
N MET A 28 -1.65 3.64 6.98
CA MET A 28 -0.25 3.39 7.32
C MET A 28 -0.07 2.12 8.16
N GLU A 29 -0.90 1.91 9.18
CA GLU A 29 -0.92 0.67 9.98
C GLU A 29 -1.10 -0.55 9.07
N GLU A 30 -2.12 -0.53 8.20
CA GLU A 30 -2.41 -1.68 7.35
C GLU A 30 -1.31 -1.97 6.31
N ILE A 31 -0.62 -0.94 5.81
CA ILE A 31 0.53 -1.13 4.93
C ILE A 31 1.74 -1.69 5.71
N LEU A 32 1.95 -1.26 6.96
CA LEU A 32 3.02 -1.82 7.81
C LEU A 32 2.77 -3.30 8.13
N ASP A 33 1.53 -3.67 8.45
CA ASP A 33 1.14 -5.07 8.67
C ASP A 33 1.44 -5.92 7.42
N LEU A 34 1.16 -5.38 6.23
CA LEU A 34 1.48 -6.06 4.96
C LEU A 34 2.99 -6.18 4.71
N ILE A 35 3.80 -5.20 5.13
CA ILE A 35 5.27 -5.29 5.07
C ILE A 35 5.75 -6.44 5.95
N GLU A 36 5.25 -6.55 7.19
CA GLU A 36 5.61 -7.64 8.09
C GLU A 36 5.24 -9.01 7.50
N LEU A 37 4.03 -9.14 6.95
CA LEU A 37 3.57 -10.36 6.29
C LEU A 37 4.41 -10.68 5.04
N SER A 38 4.88 -9.66 4.32
CA SER A 38 5.68 -9.83 3.10
C SER A 38 7.10 -10.31 3.34
N TYR A 39 7.63 -10.31 4.57
CA TYR A 39 8.94 -10.91 4.85
C TYR A 39 8.98 -12.41 4.55
N SER A 40 7.84 -13.09 4.68
CA SER A 40 7.67 -14.49 4.30
C SER A 40 7.57 -14.73 2.80
N ILE A 41 7.46 -13.66 2.00
CA ILE A 41 7.30 -13.71 0.55
C ILE A 41 8.61 -13.27 -0.10
N ASP A 42 9.22 -14.17 -0.86
CA ASP A 42 10.45 -13.88 -1.61
C ASP A 42 10.14 -13.13 -2.90
N SER A 43 9.61 -11.91 -2.77
CA SER A 43 9.20 -11.05 -3.89
C SER A 43 9.68 -9.63 -3.68
N ALA A 44 10.76 -9.28 -4.37
CA ALA A 44 11.31 -7.93 -4.36
C ALA A 44 10.31 -6.90 -4.90
N GLU A 45 9.46 -7.30 -5.85
CA GLU A 45 8.43 -6.43 -6.42
C GLU A 45 7.38 -6.05 -5.37
N ILE A 46 6.88 -7.02 -4.61
CA ILE A 46 5.89 -6.75 -3.54
C ILE A 46 6.48 -5.87 -2.44
N LYS A 47 7.71 -6.16 -2.01
CA LYS A 47 8.42 -5.35 -1.01
C LYS A 47 8.57 -3.91 -1.50
N GLY A 48 8.99 -3.71 -2.76
CA GLY A 48 9.09 -2.39 -3.37
C GLY A 48 7.75 -1.66 -3.49
N LEU A 49 6.66 -2.37 -3.80
CA LEU A 49 5.31 -1.79 -3.84
C LEU A 49 4.86 -1.30 -2.47
N LEU A 50 5.08 -2.09 -1.42
CA LEU A 50 4.71 -1.74 -0.05
C LEU A 50 5.53 -0.57 0.49
N GLU A 51 6.84 -0.57 0.25
CA GLU A 51 7.72 0.54 0.61
C GLU A 51 7.32 1.84 -0.10
N ARG A 52 6.97 1.77 -1.39
CA ARG A 52 6.45 2.92 -2.15
C ARG A 52 5.12 3.41 -1.58
N ALA A 53 4.19 2.52 -1.26
CA ALA A 53 2.92 2.89 -0.62
C ALA A 53 3.15 3.63 0.70
N LEU A 54 4.02 3.09 1.57
CA LEU A 54 4.36 3.72 2.84
C LEU A 54 5.05 5.07 2.64
N LYS A 55 5.97 5.17 1.66
CA LYS A 55 6.64 6.44 1.33
C LYS A 55 5.65 7.49 0.85
N CYS A 56 4.68 7.13 0.01
CA CYS A 56 3.62 8.04 -0.42
C CYS A 56 2.81 8.52 0.80
N LEU A 57 2.39 7.61 1.68
CA LEU A 57 1.62 7.94 2.87
C LEU A 57 2.37 8.88 3.81
N LYS A 58 3.69 8.86 3.88
CA LYS A 58 4.45 9.80 4.74
C LYS A 58 4.50 11.24 4.21
N ARG A 59 4.09 11.50 2.96
CA ARG A 59 4.08 12.84 2.37
C ARG A 59 2.84 13.64 2.78
N ASP A 60 2.91 14.96 2.69
CA ASP A 60 1.75 15.84 2.87
C ASP A 60 0.81 15.76 1.66
N ASP A 61 1.36 15.63 0.45
CA ASP A 61 0.65 15.48 -0.84
C ASP A 61 0.44 14.01 -1.24
N PHE A 62 0.13 13.14 -0.28
CA PHE A 62 0.17 11.68 -0.49
C PHE A 62 -0.79 11.15 -1.57
N LYS A 63 -1.90 11.85 -1.85
CA LYS A 63 -2.98 11.35 -2.73
C LYS A 63 -2.51 11.12 -4.18
N ASP A 64 -1.77 12.06 -4.76
CA ASP A 64 -1.29 11.95 -6.15
C ASP A 64 -0.28 10.82 -6.30
N CYS A 65 0.61 10.69 -5.31
CA CYS A 65 1.57 9.59 -5.24
C CYS A 65 0.87 8.22 -5.19
N LEU A 66 -0.21 8.11 -4.42
CA LEU A 66 -0.99 6.88 -4.31
C LEU A 66 -1.80 6.55 -5.57
N ILE A 67 -2.33 7.56 -6.27
CA ILE A 67 -3.01 7.36 -7.56
C ILE A 67 -2.02 6.81 -8.60
N SER A 68 -0.84 7.40 -8.71
CA SER A 68 0.22 6.89 -9.60
C SER A 68 0.66 5.47 -9.23
N LEU A 69 0.68 5.12 -7.94
CA LEU A 69 0.96 3.76 -7.49
C LEU A 69 -0.15 2.79 -7.90
N LEU A 70 -1.42 3.19 -7.82
CA LEU A 70 -2.58 2.39 -8.21
C LEU A 70 -2.52 1.96 -9.68
N ASP A 71 -2.04 2.83 -10.56
CA ASP A 71 -1.86 2.55 -11.99
C ASP A 71 -0.69 1.60 -12.28
N SER A 72 0.22 1.43 -11.31
CA SER A 72 1.42 0.58 -11.42
C SER A 72 1.23 -0.84 -10.87
N ILE A 73 0.13 -1.11 -10.16
CA ILE A 73 -0.24 -2.43 -9.61
C ILE A 73 -1.20 -3.09 -10.57
#